data_AF-A0A496PUC9-F1
#
_entry.id   AF-A0A496PUC9-F1
#
_cell.length_a   1.000
_cell.length_b   1.000
_cell.length_c   1.000
_cell.angle_alpha   90.00
_cell.angle_beta   90.00
_cell.angle_gamma   90.00
#
_symmetry.space_group_name_H-M   'P 1'
#
loop_
_entity.id
_entity.type
_entity.pdbx_description
1 polymer ?
#
loop_
_entity_poly.entity_id
_entity_poly.type
_entity_poly.pdbx_seq_one_letter_code
_entity_poly.pdbx_strand_id
1 'polypeptide(L)'
;MMIASTKGFCCVVALGFLLVSSLFATEKKYRDYQSQAKYEHLFEIKFDHKTVTVLVHEGETELKYTLPHSRVSIEAEAVTIGDSIIFKRDGLYFQGRTYRYDSISDAQILQSDESVTIIFKKRDNDSDRPSRLKRGNLISFDRSLVVEDDEFVRGLIFSVKGDIQIYGEVNKDIVNLFGDVFLAPGAVARGDVATVTGSIDVASDASVYGELFSGSEEGGSRVHHFRKKLKSASLSATFFYNRVDGALPFGRIGFKDLDSLLPSVWVSGGYAFESECWRYSLGLEQTLWRKKPLVIGGEFYQRLASEDDWIISAKENTLFALLATEDFRDYYEAEGGTAYLNFKPVDNLTFETRFRSEETNWLSAQPHLWSLFGGNKLFRKNFSSITGVSRNEIDTTSNASLSVGLNWNTVDPEDPFSHSGWHCDGTIEWSHPDFGSDFDYRRYTMSARRYQKVHRHAMLLLRGIFGGSDGYMPVYKQFFLGGIGSLHGYKYKEYMGTRFWMVNTEYRIDFPRSDLRSCILWDVGQITNNNKFTSNDDIKHSIGIALLLGDNLRVSMSKRLDRSYNDEPRFHVRFDHLF
;
A
#
# COMPACT_ATOMS: atom_id res chain seq x y z
N MET A 1 16.62 51.76 32.78
CA MET A 1 17.59 50.99 33.60
C MET A 1 16.83 49.78 34.13
N MET A 2 16.60 48.78 33.26
CA MET A 2 17.36 47.51 33.15
C MET A 2 17.24 46.65 34.41
N ILE A 3 16.35 45.65 34.39
CA ILE A 3 16.50 44.27 33.88
C ILE A 3 17.20 43.38 34.92
N ALA A 4 16.41 42.48 35.54
CA ALA A 4 16.88 41.17 35.94
C ALA A 4 15.69 40.21 36.14
N SER A 5 15.76 39.10 35.39
CA SER A 5 15.26 37.77 35.76
C SER A 5 13.76 37.52 35.80
N THR A 6 13.22 37.12 34.64
CA THR A 6 12.16 36.11 34.56
C THR A 6 12.60 35.00 33.61
N LYS A 7 13.40 34.08 34.15
CA LYS A 7 13.56 32.73 33.58
C LYS A 7 12.38 31.89 34.03
N GLY A 8 11.71 31.26 33.08
CA GLY A 8 10.75 30.18 33.31
C GLY A 8 9.31 30.60 33.10
N PHE A 9 8.78 30.38 31.90
CA PHE A 9 7.42 29.88 31.64
C PHE A 9 7.22 29.75 30.12
N CYS A 10 7.81 28.72 29.50
CA CYS A 10 7.38 28.30 28.15
C CYS A 10 7.80 26.89 27.73
N CYS A 11 8.71 26.21 28.43
CA CYS A 11 9.16 24.86 28.05
C CYS A 11 8.47 23.69 28.78
N VAL A 12 7.46 23.92 29.62
CA VAL A 12 6.77 22.83 30.37
C VAL A 12 5.33 22.57 29.91
N VAL A 13 4.77 23.43 29.06
CA VAL A 13 3.38 23.24 28.55
C VAL A 13 3.34 22.42 27.24
N ALA A 14 4.47 22.28 26.54
CA ALA A 14 4.54 21.48 25.30
C ALA A 14 4.88 19.99 25.52
N LEU A 15 5.47 19.61 26.66
CA LEU A 15 5.73 18.20 27.00
C LEU A 15 4.59 17.55 27.79
N GLY A 16 3.77 18.34 28.49
CA GLY A 16 2.60 17.84 29.23
C GLY A 16 1.40 17.43 28.36
N PHE A 17 1.38 17.82 27.08
CA PHE A 17 0.33 17.43 26.12
C PHE A 17 0.69 16.23 25.24
N LEU A 18 1.95 15.77 25.26
CA LEU A 18 2.41 14.55 24.57
C LEU A 18 2.26 13.28 25.41
N LEU A 19 1.96 13.39 26.72
CA LEU A 19 1.84 12.26 27.65
C LEU A 19 0.43 12.06 28.23
N VAL A 20 -0.59 12.81 27.78
CA VAL A 20 -1.99 12.67 28.26
C VAL A 20 -2.99 12.34 27.13
N SER A 21 -2.54 12.28 25.87
CA SER A 21 -3.38 11.77 24.77
C SER A 21 -3.39 10.24 24.64
N SER A 22 -2.60 9.52 25.45
CA SER A 22 -2.65 8.06 25.57
C SER A 22 -3.82 7.53 26.42
N LEU A 23 -4.68 8.39 26.96
CA LEU A 23 -5.79 7.97 27.82
C LEU A 23 -7.20 8.21 27.27
N PHE A 24 -7.37 8.89 26.12
CA PHE A 24 -8.68 9.00 25.46
C PHE A 24 -8.54 9.08 23.93
N ALA A 25 -7.87 8.10 23.32
CA ALA A 25 -8.12 7.75 21.93
C ALA A 25 -9.15 6.61 21.93
N THR A 26 -10.41 6.94 21.75
CA THR A 26 -11.45 5.96 21.47
C THR A 26 -11.10 5.28 20.15
N GLU A 27 -10.61 4.04 20.25
CA GLU A 27 -10.39 3.14 19.12
C GLU A 27 -11.63 3.15 18.22
N LYS A 28 -11.56 3.78 17.06
CA LYS A 28 -12.23 3.21 15.89
C LYS A 28 -11.26 2.22 15.26
N LYS A 29 -11.14 1.08 15.94
CA LYS A 29 -10.76 -0.19 15.32
C LYS A 29 -11.58 -0.30 14.04
N TYR A 30 -10.91 -0.53 12.91
CA TYR A 30 -11.54 -1.39 11.91
C TYR A 30 -11.82 -2.68 12.67
N ARG A 31 -13.10 -2.89 12.99
CA ARG A 31 -13.56 -4.20 13.38
C ARG A 31 -13.34 -5.04 12.13
N ASP A 32 -12.17 -5.66 12.08
CA ASP A 32 -12.16 -7.06 11.73
C ASP A 32 -13.34 -7.65 12.49
N TYR A 33 -14.40 -8.05 11.79
CA TYR A 33 -15.53 -8.68 12.44
C TYR A 33 -15.11 -10.10 12.80
N GLN A 34 -14.03 -10.21 13.59
CA GLN A 34 -13.87 -11.19 14.65
C GLN A 34 -15.06 -10.94 15.57
N SER A 35 -16.22 -11.45 15.16
CA SER A 35 -17.35 -11.49 16.04
C SER A 35 -16.84 -12.24 17.27
N GLN A 36 -16.82 -11.57 18.43
CA GLN A 36 -16.78 -12.26 19.73
C GLN A 36 -18.09 -13.04 19.95
N ALA A 37 -18.70 -13.56 18.88
CA ALA A 37 -19.67 -14.60 19.06
C ALA A 37 -18.90 -15.82 19.50
N LYS A 38 -19.27 -16.33 20.67
CA LYS A 38 -19.07 -17.73 20.93
C LYS A 38 -19.81 -18.49 19.83
N TYR A 39 -19.06 -19.30 19.11
CA TYR A 39 -19.58 -20.23 18.14
C TYR A 39 -19.68 -21.58 18.85
N GLU A 40 -20.84 -22.20 18.77
CA GLU A 40 -21.03 -23.57 19.22
C GLU A 40 -20.95 -24.51 18.00
N HIS A 41 -20.36 -25.68 18.18
CA HIS A 41 -20.34 -26.71 17.14
C HIS A 41 -21.77 -27.23 16.94
N LEU A 42 -22.29 -27.12 15.72
CA LEU A 42 -23.62 -27.61 15.37
C LEU A 42 -23.55 -29.10 15.02
N PHE A 43 -22.71 -29.45 14.06
CA PHE A 43 -22.31 -30.82 13.73
C PHE A 43 -21.03 -30.79 12.91
N GLU A 44 -20.37 -31.93 12.80
CA GLU A 44 -19.14 -32.11 12.04
C GLU A 44 -19.29 -33.24 11.03
N ILE A 45 -18.65 -33.07 9.88
CA ILE A 45 -18.55 -34.09 8.86
C ILE A 45 -17.07 -34.33 8.61
N LYS A 46 -16.59 -35.50 9.02
CA LYS A 46 -15.22 -35.95 8.80
C LYS A 46 -15.21 -36.98 7.69
N PHE A 47 -14.37 -36.83 6.69
CA PHE A 47 -14.33 -37.73 5.54
C PHE A 47 -12.91 -38.05 5.07
N ASP A 48 -12.79 -39.19 4.42
CA ASP A 48 -11.62 -39.64 3.68
C ASP A 48 -12.08 -40.39 2.41
N HIS A 49 -11.17 -40.95 1.63
CA HIS A 49 -11.50 -41.66 0.38
C HIS A 49 -12.38 -42.93 0.55
N LYS A 50 -12.55 -43.43 1.78
CA LYS A 50 -13.31 -44.65 2.10
C LYS A 50 -14.54 -44.37 2.95
N THR A 51 -14.48 -43.42 3.88
CA THR A 51 -15.47 -43.27 4.95
C THR A 51 -15.93 -41.83 5.14
N VAL A 52 -17.22 -41.69 5.46
CA VAL A 52 -17.81 -40.48 6.03
C VAL A 52 -18.14 -40.75 7.49
N THR A 53 -17.79 -39.80 8.33
CA THR A 53 -18.11 -39.76 9.74
C THR A 53 -18.94 -38.53 10.02
N VAL A 54 -20.11 -38.71 10.63
CA VAL A 54 -20.89 -37.59 11.19
C VAL A 54 -20.69 -37.58 12.69
N LEU A 55 -20.34 -36.42 13.24
CA LEU A 55 -20.16 -36.22 14.67
C LEU A 55 -21.04 -35.06 15.13
N VAL A 56 -21.73 -35.26 16.26
CA VAL A 56 -22.52 -34.21 16.89
C VAL A 56 -22.22 -34.14 18.38
N HIS A 57 -22.20 -32.92 18.91
CA HIS A 57 -21.92 -32.63 20.31
C HIS A 57 -23.22 -32.43 21.10
N GLU A 58 -23.44 -33.22 22.14
CA GLU A 58 -24.52 -33.05 23.11
C GLU A 58 -23.95 -32.79 24.51
N GLY A 59 -23.79 -31.52 24.88
CA GLY A 59 -23.16 -31.15 26.15
C GLY A 59 -21.69 -31.59 26.19
N GLU A 60 -21.35 -32.50 27.11
CA GLU A 60 -20.00 -33.09 27.22
C GLU A 60 -19.86 -34.42 26.44
N THR A 61 -20.93 -34.91 25.80
CA THR A 61 -20.92 -36.19 25.08
C THR A 61 -20.83 -36.01 23.56
N GLU A 62 -19.89 -36.71 22.93
CA GLU A 62 -19.74 -36.78 21.48
C GLU A 62 -20.41 -38.04 20.92
N LEU A 63 -21.34 -37.85 19.97
CA LEU A 63 -21.96 -38.94 19.23
C LEU A 63 -21.36 -39.00 17.83
N LYS A 64 -20.63 -40.08 17.52
CA LYS A 64 -19.87 -40.26 16.28
C LYS A 64 -20.28 -41.53 15.55
N TYR A 65 -20.61 -41.42 14.26
CA TYR A 65 -20.93 -42.56 13.39
C TYR A 65 -20.09 -42.51 12.14
N THR A 66 -19.29 -43.55 11.92
CA THR A 66 -18.41 -43.71 10.74
C THR A 66 -18.97 -44.83 9.85
N LEU A 67 -19.19 -44.53 8.58
CA LEU A 67 -19.73 -45.45 7.59
C LEU A 67 -18.95 -45.32 6.27
N PRO A 68 -18.82 -46.40 5.48
CA PRO A 68 -18.16 -46.32 4.18
C PRO A 68 -19.01 -45.51 3.18
N HIS A 69 -18.37 -44.88 2.19
CA HIS A 69 -19.06 -44.12 1.14
C HIS A 69 -20.13 -44.95 0.40
N SER A 70 -19.93 -46.27 0.30
CA SER A 70 -20.91 -47.20 -0.31
C SER A 70 -22.24 -47.31 0.45
N ARG A 71 -22.33 -46.78 1.67
CA ARG A 71 -23.57 -46.71 2.47
C ARG A 71 -24.29 -45.37 2.34
N VAL A 72 -23.80 -44.46 1.50
CA VAL A 72 -24.49 -43.21 1.15
C VAL A 72 -25.50 -43.51 0.03
N SER A 73 -26.79 -43.27 0.29
CA SER A 73 -27.85 -43.35 -0.71
C SER A 73 -28.44 -41.95 -0.92
N ILE A 74 -28.37 -41.47 -2.16
CA ILE A 74 -28.89 -40.16 -2.56
C ILE A 74 -30.26 -40.38 -3.19
N GLU A 75 -31.32 -39.98 -2.48
CA GLU A 75 -32.70 -40.06 -2.93
C GLU A 75 -33.25 -38.66 -3.30
N ALA A 76 -34.49 -38.62 -3.82
CA ALA A 76 -35.12 -37.36 -4.21
C ALA A 76 -35.28 -36.40 -3.02
N GLU A 77 -35.77 -36.91 -1.89
CA GLU A 77 -36.14 -36.11 -0.71
C GLU A 77 -35.13 -36.16 0.44
N ALA A 78 -34.16 -37.08 0.38
CA ALA A 78 -33.19 -37.28 1.45
C ALA A 78 -31.86 -37.84 0.93
N VAL A 79 -30.78 -37.59 1.67
CA VAL A 79 -29.54 -38.37 1.56
C VAL A 79 -29.36 -39.16 2.84
N THR A 80 -29.31 -40.49 2.74
CA THR A 80 -29.15 -41.37 3.89
C THR A 80 -27.72 -41.91 3.95
N ILE A 81 -27.14 -41.97 5.16
CA ILE A 81 -25.87 -42.66 5.40
C ILE A 81 -26.16 -43.79 6.39
N GLY A 82 -26.24 -45.02 5.86
CA GLY A 82 -26.78 -46.16 6.62
C GLY A 82 -28.22 -45.90 7.09
N ASP A 83 -28.56 -46.39 8.28
CA ASP A 83 -29.95 -46.32 8.80
C ASP A 83 -30.18 -45.15 9.78
N SER A 84 -29.13 -44.39 10.14
CA SER A 84 -29.14 -43.49 11.31
C SER A 84 -28.94 -42.01 10.99
N ILE A 85 -28.40 -41.68 9.82
CA ILE A 85 -28.06 -40.32 9.39
C ILE A 85 -28.89 -40.00 8.16
N ILE A 86 -29.72 -38.95 8.22
CA ILE A 86 -30.59 -38.56 7.12
C ILE A 86 -30.49 -37.05 6.91
N PHE A 87 -29.90 -36.61 5.80
CA PHE A 87 -29.95 -35.21 5.38
C PHE A 87 -31.26 -34.97 4.61
N LYS A 88 -32.07 -34.00 5.05
CA LYS A 88 -33.30 -33.56 4.34
C LYS A 88 -33.24 -32.06 4.11
N ARG A 89 -34.23 -31.52 3.38
CA ARG A 89 -34.30 -30.09 3.01
C ARG A 89 -34.12 -29.10 4.17
N ASP A 90 -34.58 -29.45 5.35
CA ASP A 90 -34.59 -28.58 6.53
C ASP A 90 -33.39 -28.78 7.47
N GLY A 91 -32.64 -29.87 7.33
CA GLY A 91 -31.48 -30.14 8.18
C GLY A 91 -30.97 -31.58 8.16
N LEU A 92 -29.93 -31.81 8.96
CA LEU A 92 -29.41 -33.13 9.29
C LEU A 92 -30.26 -33.77 10.39
N TYR A 93 -30.81 -34.94 10.13
CA TYR A 93 -31.51 -35.77 11.10
C TYR A 93 -30.59 -36.86 11.60
N PHE A 94 -30.42 -36.91 12.92
CA PHE A 94 -29.52 -37.86 13.56
C PHE A 94 -30.02 -38.18 14.96
N GLN A 95 -30.19 -39.47 15.27
CA GLN A 95 -30.73 -39.99 16.53
C GLN A 95 -32.04 -39.30 17.00
N GLY A 96 -32.94 -39.00 16.07
CA GLY A 96 -34.24 -38.38 16.40
C GLY A 96 -34.22 -36.88 16.66
N ARG A 97 -33.08 -36.20 16.46
CA ARG A 97 -32.95 -34.72 16.48
C ARG A 97 -32.67 -34.17 15.09
N THR A 98 -33.04 -32.91 14.87
CA THR A 98 -32.82 -32.17 13.62
C THR A 98 -31.88 -30.99 13.83
N TYR A 99 -30.74 -31.02 13.13
CA TYR A 99 -29.76 -29.94 13.08
C TYR A 99 -30.00 -29.12 11.82
N ARG A 100 -30.70 -28.00 12.00
CA ARG A 100 -31.20 -27.22 10.87
C ARG A 100 -30.09 -26.46 10.16
N TYR A 101 -30.07 -26.49 8.83
CA TYR A 101 -29.05 -25.76 8.05
C TYR A 101 -29.16 -24.25 8.20
N ASP A 102 -30.37 -23.78 8.51
CA ASP A 102 -30.62 -22.37 8.76
C ASP A 102 -30.00 -21.87 10.09
N SER A 103 -29.47 -22.76 10.94
CA SER A 103 -28.67 -22.38 12.10
C SER A 103 -27.17 -22.22 11.79
N ILE A 104 -26.73 -22.59 10.58
CA ILE A 104 -25.31 -22.51 10.19
C ILE A 104 -24.93 -21.05 9.97
N SER A 105 -23.92 -20.61 10.71
CA SER A 105 -23.39 -19.25 10.69
C SER A 105 -21.99 -19.17 10.08
N ASP A 106 -21.18 -20.20 10.27
CA ASP A 106 -19.84 -20.34 9.70
C ASP A 106 -19.51 -21.83 9.53
N ALA A 107 -18.53 -22.14 8.70
CA ALA A 107 -17.91 -23.45 8.60
C ALA A 107 -16.40 -23.30 8.76
N GLN A 108 -15.74 -24.37 9.18
CA GLN A 108 -14.28 -24.43 9.22
C GLN A 108 -13.83 -25.80 8.72
N ILE A 109 -12.91 -25.82 7.78
CA ILE A 109 -12.31 -27.05 7.27
C ILE A 109 -10.97 -27.26 7.99
N LEU A 110 -10.77 -28.46 8.54
CA LEU A 110 -9.55 -28.87 9.22
C LEU A 110 -9.03 -30.15 8.59
N GLN A 111 -7.77 -30.15 8.17
CA GLN A 111 -7.10 -31.35 7.68
C GLN A 111 -6.30 -32.05 8.79
N SER A 112 -6.39 -33.37 8.83
CA SER A 112 -5.44 -34.28 9.51
C SER A 112 -4.75 -35.15 8.46
N ASP A 113 -3.66 -35.83 8.83
CA ASP A 113 -2.83 -36.62 7.89
C ASP A 113 -3.61 -37.64 7.04
N GLU A 114 -4.75 -38.14 7.54
CA GLU A 114 -5.53 -39.19 6.87
C GLU A 114 -6.98 -38.79 6.53
N SER A 115 -7.44 -37.57 6.89
CA SER A 115 -8.86 -37.20 6.80
C SER A 115 -9.11 -35.70 6.88
N VAL A 116 -10.24 -35.25 6.34
CA VAL A 116 -10.69 -33.85 6.36
C VAL A 116 -11.92 -33.74 7.26
N THR A 117 -11.99 -32.71 8.10
CA THR A 117 -13.12 -32.46 9.00
C THR A 117 -13.72 -31.10 8.72
N ILE A 118 -15.01 -31.07 8.37
CA ILE A 118 -15.80 -29.85 8.21
C ILE A 118 -16.60 -29.62 9.48
N ILE A 119 -16.34 -28.52 10.18
CA ILE A 119 -17.02 -28.14 11.42
C ILE A 119 -18.03 -27.04 11.10
N PHE A 120 -19.32 -27.36 11.19
CA PHE A 120 -20.40 -26.38 11.06
C PHE A 120 -20.71 -25.73 12.40
N LYS A 121 -20.81 -24.41 12.42
CA LYS A 121 -20.95 -23.63 13.65
C LYS A 121 -22.22 -22.78 13.68
N LYS A 122 -22.87 -22.71 14.84
CA LYS A 122 -23.99 -21.78 15.13
C LYS A 122 -23.56 -20.71 16.13
N ARG A 123 -24.32 -19.62 16.22
CA ARG A 123 -24.03 -18.48 17.10
C ARG A 123 -24.80 -18.61 18.44
N ASP A 124 -24.11 -18.38 19.57
CA ASP A 124 -24.62 -18.59 20.95
C ASP A 124 -25.86 -17.73 21.35
N ASN A 125 -26.17 -16.65 20.62
CA ASN A 125 -27.23 -15.68 20.98
C ASN A 125 -28.49 -15.71 20.09
N ASP A 126 -28.69 -16.72 19.24
CA ASP A 126 -29.87 -16.83 18.38
C ASP A 126 -31.06 -17.48 19.11
N SER A 127 -31.71 -16.71 20.00
CA SER A 127 -33.04 -17.06 20.52
C SER A 127 -34.12 -16.77 19.45
N ASP A 128 -34.72 -17.82 18.86
CA ASP A 128 -36.05 -17.91 18.23
C ASP A 128 -36.65 -16.67 17.52
N ARG A 129 -35.83 -15.83 16.91
CA ARG A 129 -36.28 -14.78 15.99
C ARG A 129 -35.75 -15.11 14.60
N PRO A 130 -36.60 -15.16 13.55
CA PRO A 130 -36.11 -15.23 12.19
C PRO A 130 -35.44 -13.89 11.89
N SER A 131 -34.15 -13.81 12.22
CA SER A 131 -33.38 -12.59 12.06
C SER A 131 -33.22 -12.32 10.58
N ARG A 132 -33.61 -11.10 10.19
CA ARG A 132 -33.44 -10.54 8.85
C ARG A 132 -31.99 -10.72 8.38
N LEU A 133 -31.78 -11.77 7.58
CA LEU A 133 -30.71 -12.01 6.62
C LEU A 133 -29.27 -12.20 7.17
N LYS A 134 -28.90 -13.48 7.17
CA LYS A 134 -27.58 -14.09 6.95
C LYS A 134 -26.93 -13.65 5.63
N ARG A 135 -26.80 -12.34 5.42
CA ARG A 135 -26.71 -11.63 4.13
C ARG A 135 -25.49 -11.94 3.24
N GLY A 136 -24.78 -13.04 3.47
CA GLY A 136 -23.73 -13.54 2.59
C GLY A 136 -23.61 -15.06 2.47
N ASN A 137 -24.29 -15.87 3.30
CA ASN A 137 -24.20 -17.34 3.17
C ASN A 137 -25.22 -17.84 2.15
N LEU A 138 -24.80 -18.68 1.21
CA LEU A 138 -25.67 -19.36 0.25
C LEU A 138 -25.78 -20.83 0.67
N ILE A 139 -26.97 -21.27 1.07
CA ILE A 139 -27.18 -22.64 1.57
C ILE A 139 -28.33 -23.30 0.79
N SER A 140 -28.10 -24.51 0.29
CA SER A 140 -29.08 -25.29 -0.45
C SER A 140 -29.01 -26.78 -0.09
N PHE A 141 -30.13 -27.48 -0.19
CA PHE A 141 -30.17 -28.94 -0.07
C PHE A 141 -30.04 -29.61 -1.44
N ASP A 142 -30.93 -29.31 -2.38
CA ASP A 142 -31.05 -29.99 -3.68
C ASP A 142 -30.82 -29.08 -4.89
N ARG A 143 -31.04 -27.77 -4.75
CA ARG A 143 -30.85 -26.81 -5.85
C ARG A 143 -29.37 -26.54 -6.06
N SER A 144 -28.89 -26.61 -7.30
CA SER A 144 -27.56 -26.15 -7.67
C SER A 144 -27.39 -24.66 -7.39
N LEU A 145 -26.27 -24.29 -6.78
CA LEU A 145 -25.92 -22.91 -6.47
C LEU A 145 -25.01 -22.37 -7.56
N VAL A 146 -25.40 -21.24 -8.16
CA VAL A 146 -24.61 -20.55 -9.19
C VAL A 146 -24.27 -19.17 -8.66
N VAL A 147 -22.99 -18.79 -8.71
CA VAL A 147 -22.50 -17.44 -8.42
C VAL A 147 -22.07 -16.84 -9.75
N GLU A 148 -22.83 -15.87 -10.24
CA GLU A 148 -22.58 -15.24 -11.55
C GLU A 148 -21.31 -14.38 -11.54
N ASP A 149 -20.79 -14.00 -12.71
CA ASP A 149 -19.51 -13.29 -12.89
C ASP A 149 -19.45 -11.91 -12.22
N ASP A 150 -20.60 -11.25 -12.04
CA ASP A 150 -20.74 -9.96 -11.36
C ASP A 150 -21.09 -10.09 -9.86
N GLU A 151 -21.23 -11.32 -9.35
CA GLU A 151 -21.65 -11.59 -7.99
C GLU A 151 -20.47 -11.78 -7.02
N PHE A 152 -20.55 -11.11 -5.87
CA PHE A 152 -19.60 -11.30 -4.76
C PHE A 152 -20.30 -11.84 -3.51
N VAL A 153 -20.00 -13.09 -3.18
CA VAL A 153 -20.56 -13.80 -2.02
C VAL A 153 -19.63 -13.64 -0.82
N ARG A 154 -20.09 -12.88 0.18
CA ARG A 154 -19.31 -12.57 1.39
C ARG A 154 -19.19 -13.73 2.38
N GLY A 155 -20.15 -14.64 2.37
CA GLY A 155 -20.29 -15.72 3.34
C GLY A 155 -20.03 -17.09 2.74
N LEU A 156 -20.26 -18.14 3.54
CA LEU A 156 -20.01 -19.53 3.12
C LEU A 156 -21.02 -19.96 2.05
N ILE A 157 -20.58 -20.83 1.16
CA ILE A 157 -21.46 -21.52 0.22
C ILE A 157 -21.55 -22.98 0.67
N PHE A 158 -22.75 -23.48 0.93
CA PHE A 158 -22.97 -24.85 1.39
C PHE A 158 -24.10 -25.52 0.60
N SER A 159 -23.79 -26.64 -0.04
CA SER A 159 -24.78 -27.49 -0.70
C SER A 159 -24.69 -28.92 -0.17
N VAL A 160 -25.83 -29.59 -0.06
CA VAL A 160 -25.87 -31.01 0.32
C VAL A 160 -25.79 -31.90 -0.91
N LYS A 161 -26.71 -31.74 -1.87
CA LYS A 161 -26.85 -32.57 -3.08
C LYS A 161 -26.65 -31.77 -4.37
N GLY A 162 -27.01 -30.49 -4.38
CA GLY A 162 -26.89 -29.66 -5.58
C GLY A 162 -25.44 -29.34 -5.92
N ASP A 163 -25.13 -29.21 -7.20
CA ASP A 163 -23.80 -28.78 -7.64
C ASP A 163 -23.56 -27.29 -7.32
N ILE A 164 -22.30 -26.90 -7.18
CA ILE A 164 -21.91 -25.51 -6.97
C ILE A 164 -21.12 -25.04 -8.19
N GLN A 165 -21.55 -23.97 -8.85
CA GLN A 165 -20.87 -23.38 -10.01
C GLN A 165 -20.50 -21.93 -9.69
N ILE A 166 -19.21 -21.60 -9.74
CA ILE A 166 -18.71 -20.26 -9.41
C ILE A 166 -18.14 -19.64 -10.68
N TYR A 167 -18.71 -18.50 -11.09
CA TYR A 167 -18.22 -17.63 -12.15
C TYR A 167 -17.66 -16.32 -11.58
N GLY A 168 -18.21 -15.83 -10.46
CA GLY A 168 -17.77 -14.62 -9.76
C GLY A 168 -16.80 -14.86 -8.59
N GLU A 169 -17.01 -14.15 -7.48
CA GLU A 169 -16.10 -14.14 -6.33
C GLU A 169 -16.77 -14.64 -5.02
N VAL A 170 -16.07 -15.50 -4.27
CA VAL A 170 -16.51 -16.03 -2.97
C VAL A 170 -15.43 -15.78 -1.91
N ASN A 171 -15.82 -15.17 -0.79
CA ASN A 171 -14.88 -14.72 0.22
C ASN A 171 -14.55 -15.76 1.31
N LYS A 172 -15.44 -16.75 1.50
CA LYS A 172 -15.40 -17.75 2.58
C LYS A 172 -15.38 -19.16 1.98
N ASP A 173 -15.45 -20.17 2.85
CA ASP A 173 -15.36 -21.57 2.45
C ASP A 173 -16.54 -22.02 1.57
N ILE A 174 -16.24 -22.87 0.60
CA ILE A 174 -17.20 -23.51 -0.30
C ILE A 174 -17.26 -24.99 0.07
N VAL A 175 -18.43 -25.46 0.49
CA VAL A 175 -18.63 -26.83 0.94
C VAL A 175 -19.76 -27.48 0.15
N ASN A 176 -19.46 -28.57 -0.54
CA ASN A 176 -20.47 -29.49 -1.07
C ASN A 176 -20.37 -30.81 -0.30
N LEU A 177 -21.48 -31.50 -0.03
CA LEU A 177 -21.38 -32.85 0.55
C LEU A 177 -21.34 -33.88 -0.57
N PHE A 178 -22.37 -33.91 -1.41
CA PHE A 178 -22.60 -35.02 -2.32
C PHE A 178 -22.71 -34.61 -3.80
N GLY A 179 -22.61 -33.32 -4.12
CA GLY A 179 -22.56 -32.81 -5.49
C GLY A 179 -21.15 -32.37 -5.91
N ASP A 180 -21.04 -31.95 -7.17
CA ASP A 180 -19.79 -31.46 -7.74
C ASP A 180 -19.60 -29.96 -7.48
N VAL A 181 -18.34 -29.51 -7.55
CA VAL A 181 -17.98 -28.08 -7.47
C VAL A 181 -17.21 -27.71 -8.74
N PHE A 182 -17.72 -26.74 -9.48
CA PHE A 182 -17.09 -26.20 -10.68
C PHE A 182 -16.72 -24.73 -10.48
N LEU A 183 -15.44 -24.39 -10.65
CA LEU A 183 -14.96 -23.01 -10.72
C LEU A 183 -14.67 -22.67 -12.18
N ALA A 184 -15.44 -21.76 -12.73
CA ALA A 184 -15.36 -21.33 -14.12
C ALA A 184 -14.15 -20.40 -14.37
N PRO A 185 -13.78 -20.18 -15.64
CA PRO A 185 -12.73 -19.22 -15.99
C PRO A 185 -12.91 -17.83 -15.35
N GLY A 186 -11.88 -17.35 -14.65
CA GLY A 186 -11.89 -16.04 -13.98
C GLY A 186 -12.53 -16.00 -12.59
N ALA A 187 -13.15 -17.10 -12.13
CA ALA A 187 -13.75 -17.19 -10.80
C ALA A 187 -12.71 -17.07 -9.67
N VAL A 188 -13.11 -16.55 -8.51
CA VAL A 188 -12.22 -16.39 -7.34
C VAL A 188 -12.84 -17.01 -6.08
N ALA A 189 -12.20 -18.02 -5.51
CA ALA A 189 -12.52 -18.56 -4.19
C ALA A 189 -11.41 -18.19 -3.18
N ARG A 190 -11.73 -17.36 -2.18
CA ARG A 190 -10.75 -16.93 -1.17
C ARG A 190 -10.61 -17.89 0.01
N GLY A 191 -11.64 -18.69 0.30
CA GLY A 191 -11.64 -19.72 1.33
C GLY A 191 -11.26 -21.11 0.81
N ASP A 192 -11.37 -22.09 1.68
CA ASP A 192 -11.15 -23.51 1.33
C ASP A 192 -12.34 -24.07 0.56
N VAL A 193 -12.10 -25.06 -0.31
CA VAL A 193 -13.15 -25.74 -1.09
C VAL A 193 -13.15 -27.22 -0.73
N ALA A 194 -14.27 -27.74 -0.23
CA ALA A 194 -14.39 -29.15 0.15
C ALA A 194 -15.61 -29.83 -0.48
N THR A 195 -15.42 -31.05 -0.96
CA THR A 195 -16.49 -31.99 -1.33
C THR A 195 -16.29 -33.34 -0.67
N VAL A 196 -17.36 -33.95 -0.15
CA VAL A 196 -17.28 -35.22 0.58
C VAL A 196 -17.26 -36.41 -0.38
N THR A 197 -18.16 -36.45 -1.37
CA THR A 197 -18.19 -37.54 -2.37
C THR A 197 -18.14 -37.06 -3.81
N GLY A 198 -18.31 -35.76 -4.06
CA GLY A 198 -18.27 -35.20 -5.42
C GLY A 198 -16.84 -34.93 -5.90
N SER A 199 -16.75 -34.35 -7.09
CA SER A 199 -15.50 -33.89 -7.70
C SER A 199 -15.38 -32.36 -7.62
N ILE A 200 -14.14 -31.87 -7.66
CA ILE A 200 -13.85 -30.43 -7.79
C ILE A 200 -13.16 -30.22 -9.13
N ASP A 201 -13.81 -29.51 -10.04
CA ASP A 201 -13.24 -29.10 -11.31
C ASP A 201 -12.97 -27.59 -11.29
N VAL A 202 -11.70 -27.22 -11.51
CA VAL A 202 -11.23 -25.83 -11.45
C VAL A 202 -10.68 -25.47 -12.83
N ALA A 203 -11.33 -24.53 -13.50
CA ALA A 203 -10.86 -24.00 -14.76
C ALA A 203 -9.44 -23.45 -14.63
N SER A 204 -8.66 -23.56 -15.72
CA SER A 204 -7.22 -23.25 -15.74
C SER A 204 -6.84 -21.81 -15.36
N ASP A 205 -7.80 -20.89 -15.32
CA ASP A 205 -7.68 -19.48 -15.03
C ASP A 205 -8.60 -18.99 -13.89
N ALA A 206 -9.24 -19.91 -13.16
CA ALA A 206 -9.86 -19.62 -11.87
C ALA A 206 -8.78 -19.50 -10.76
N SER A 207 -9.07 -18.75 -9.70
CA SER A 207 -8.17 -18.52 -8.56
C SER A 207 -8.76 -19.10 -7.27
N VAL A 208 -8.03 -20.00 -6.61
CA VAL A 208 -8.37 -20.52 -5.28
C VAL A 208 -7.25 -20.20 -4.30
N TYR A 209 -7.53 -19.43 -3.26
CA TYR A 209 -6.54 -19.05 -2.24
C TYR A 209 -6.46 -20.05 -1.08
N GLY A 210 -7.54 -20.77 -0.82
CA GLY A 210 -7.59 -21.87 0.16
C GLY A 210 -7.11 -23.20 -0.41
N GLU A 211 -7.29 -24.26 0.37
CA GLU A 211 -6.98 -25.63 -0.03
C GLU A 211 -8.21 -26.32 -0.65
N LEU A 212 -7.96 -27.29 -1.54
CA LEU A 212 -8.98 -28.12 -2.19
C LEU A 212 -9.02 -29.50 -1.53
N PHE A 213 -10.21 -29.94 -1.13
CA PHE A 213 -10.42 -31.23 -0.48
C PHE A 213 -11.51 -32.02 -1.20
N SER A 214 -11.17 -33.17 -1.78
CA SER A 214 -12.14 -34.10 -2.35
C SER A 214 -12.04 -35.48 -1.70
N GLY A 215 -13.17 -36.04 -1.28
CA GLY A 215 -13.26 -37.41 -0.79
C GLY A 215 -13.44 -38.48 -1.88
N SER A 216 -13.45 -38.11 -3.16
CA SER A 216 -13.58 -39.05 -4.28
C SER A 216 -12.25 -39.63 -4.81
N GLU A 217 -11.09 -39.09 -4.40
CA GLU A 217 -9.76 -39.48 -4.89
C GLU A 217 -8.99 -40.36 -3.87
N GLU A 218 -8.20 -41.35 -4.33
CA GLU A 218 -7.43 -42.25 -3.46
C GLU A 218 -6.27 -41.51 -2.75
N GLY A 219 -6.34 -41.48 -1.42
CA GLY A 219 -5.57 -40.55 -0.60
C GLY A 219 -6.22 -39.18 -0.67
N GLY A 220 -6.46 -38.53 0.47
CA GLY A 220 -6.87 -37.13 0.50
C GLY A 220 -5.79 -36.30 -0.18
N SER A 221 -5.88 -36.21 -1.50
CA SER A 221 -4.81 -35.71 -2.33
C SER A 221 -4.79 -34.24 -2.03
N ARG A 222 -3.74 -33.81 -1.33
CA ARG A 222 -3.40 -32.40 -1.24
C ARG A 222 -3.00 -31.98 -2.64
N VAL A 223 -4.00 -31.72 -3.46
CA VAL A 223 -3.80 -31.01 -4.70
C VAL A 223 -3.51 -29.59 -4.25
N HIS A 224 -2.22 -29.33 -3.96
CA HIS A 224 -1.67 -28.00 -4.06
C HIS A 224 -1.89 -27.57 -5.51
N HIS A 225 -3.08 -27.07 -5.81
CA HIS A 225 -3.31 -26.25 -6.98
C HIS A 225 -2.67 -24.89 -6.70
N PHE A 226 -1.34 -24.93 -6.55
CA PHE A 226 -0.46 -23.81 -6.74
C PHE A 226 -0.33 -23.56 -8.25
N ARG A 227 -1.46 -23.35 -8.94
CA ARG A 227 -1.44 -22.75 -10.28
C ARG A 227 -1.84 -21.30 -10.18
N LYS A 228 -0.80 -20.54 -9.77
CA LYS A 228 -0.59 -19.13 -10.03
C LYS A 228 -1.18 -18.70 -11.37
N LYS A 229 -2.06 -17.71 -11.33
CA LYS A 229 -2.24 -16.72 -12.40
C LYS A 229 -2.67 -15.41 -11.71
N LEU A 230 -2.01 -14.27 -11.84
CA LEU A 230 -1.04 -13.80 -12.81
C LEU A 230 0.06 -12.96 -12.11
N LYS A 231 1.30 -13.23 -12.51
CA LYS A 231 2.53 -12.41 -12.39
C LYS A 231 3.20 -12.30 -11.02
N SER A 232 4.03 -13.30 -10.68
CA SER A 232 5.27 -12.99 -9.97
C SER A 232 6.24 -12.25 -10.89
N ALA A 233 6.30 -12.61 -12.18
CA ALA A 233 7.02 -11.86 -13.21
C ALA A 233 6.19 -10.67 -13.73
N SER A 234 6.57 -9.46 -13.32
CA SER A 234 6.13 -8.18 -13.85
C SER A 234 7.02 -7.76 -15.01
N LEU A 235 6.40 -7.27 -16.08
CA LEU A 235 7.08 -6.54 -17.16
C LEU A 235 6.39 -5.18 -17.25
N SER A 236 7.19 -4.12 -17.22
CA SER A 236 6.73 -2.76 -17.42
C SER A 236 7.70 -2.02 -18.32
N ALA A 237 7.17 -1.15 -19.17
CA ALA A 237 7.94 -0.19 -19.95
C ALA A 237 7.49 1.20 -19.52
N THR A 238 8.45 2.09 -19.31
CA THR A 238 8.22 3.50 -18.99
C THR A 238 9.10 4.32 -19.93
N PHE A 239 8.60 5.48 -20.31
CA PHE A 239 9.39 6.45 -21.06
C PHE A 239 9.67 7.64 -20.15
N PHE A 240 10.94 8.02 -20.04
CA PHE A 240 11.36 9.23 -19.37
C PHE A 240 11.89 10.22 -20.40
N TYR A 241 11.68 11.50 -20.10
CA TYR A 241 12.26 12.61 -20.83
C TYR A 241 12.72 13.67 -19.82
N ASN A 242 13.96 14.11 -19.93
CA ASN A 242 14.50 15.18 -19.08
C ASN A 242 15.65 15.89 -19.80
N ARG A 243 16.09 17.03 -19.25
CA ARG A 243 17.08 17.88 -19.92
C ARG A 243 18.51 17.31 -19.96
N VAL A 244 18.80 16.20 -19.28
CA VAL A 244 20.14 15.61 -19.19
C VAL A 244 20.23 14.35 -20.04
N ASP A 245 19.38 13.36 -19.77
CA ASP A 245 19.35 12.09 -20.49
C ASP A 245 18.58 12.16 -21.82
N GLY A 246 17.77 13.21 -22.01
CA GLY A 246 16.87 13.33 -23.15
C GLY A 246 15.81 12.24 -23.14
N ALA A 247 15.57 11.63 -24.31
CA ALA A 247 14.70 10.47 -24.41
C ALA A 247 15.33 9.25 -23.74
N LEU A 248 14.56 8.56 -22.89
CA LEU A 248 14.98 7.35 -22.19
C LEU A 248 13.83 6.34 -22.18
N PRO A 249 13.74 5.46 -23.19
CA PRO A 249 12.91 4.26 -23.09
C PRO A 249 13.52 3.31 -22.05
N PHE A 250 12.72 2.93 -21.06
CA PHE A 250 13.20 2.20 -19.88
C PHE A 250 12.29 0.99 -19.61
N GLY A 251 12.87 -0.20 -19.59
CA GLY A 251 12.18 -1.44 -19.28
C GLY A 251 12.48 -1.92 -17.88
N ARG A 252 11.51 -2.57 -17.23
CA ARG A 252 11.70 -3.28 -15.96
C ARG A 252 11.05 -4.65 -16.02
N ILE A 253 11.82 -5.65 -15.63
CA ILE A 253 11.38 -7.02 -15.40
C ILE A 253 11.59 -7.29 -13.92
N GLY A 254 10.59 -7.79 -13.23
CA GLY A 254 10.72 -8.11 -11.81
C GLY A 254 9.98 -9.37 -11.45
N PHE A 255 10.62 -10.28 -10.72
CA PHE A 255 9.99 -11.39 -10.05
C PHE A 255 9.72 -11.02 -8.59
N LYS A 256 8.45 -11.00 -8.17
CA LYS A 256 8.06 -10.82 -6.78
C LYS A 256 7.17 -11.98 -6.36
N ASP A 257 7.48 -12.60 -5.23
CA ASP A 257 6.61 -13.62 -4.64
C ASP A 257 6.05 -13.10 -3.32
N LEU A 258 4.78 -12.70 -3.34
CA LEU A 258 4.10 -12.15 -2.16
C LEU A 258 3.74 -13.24 -1.14
N ASP A 259 3.64 -14.49 -1.59
CA ASP A 259 3.11 -15.62 -0.82
C ASP A 259 4.20 -16.64 -0.45
N SER A 260 5.43 -16.42 -0.89
CA SER A 260 6.59 -17.27 -0.60
C SER A 260 7.67 -16.57 0.25
N LEU A 261 8.62 -17.35 0.79
CA LEU A 261 9.89 -16.84 1.33
C LEU A 261 10.96 -16.82 0.22
N LEU A 262 10.56 -17.00 -1.03
CA LEU A 262 11.47 -16.89 -2.16
C LEU A 262 11.95 -15.44 -2.30
N PRO A 263 13.20 -15.25 -2.77
CA PRO A 263 13.72 -13.92 -3.02
C PRO A 263 12.92 -13.25 -4.14
N SER A 264 12.68 -11.95 -3.97
CA SER A 264 12.22 -11.08 -5.04
C SER A 264 13.43 -10.51 -5.76
N VAL A 265 13.38 -10.45 -7.09
CA VAL A 265 14.47 -9.99 -7.94
C VAL A 265 13.92 -9.05 -8.99
N TRP A 266 14.61 -7.96 -9.30
CA TRP A 266 14.26 -7.13 -10.44
C TRP A 266 15.49 -6.66 -11.20
N VAL A 267 15.28 -6.47 -12.49
CA VAL A 267 16.23 -5.89 -13.42
C VAL A 267 15.51 -4.81 -14.19
N SER A 268 16.13 -3.65 -14.29
CA SER A 268 15.62 -2.55 -15.10
C SER A 268 16.75 -1.92 -15.89
N GLY A 269 16.43 -1.38 -17.06
CA GLY A 269 17.42 -0.75 -17.90
C GLY A 269 16.84 -0.02 -19.10
N GLY A 270 17.60 0.95 -19.60
CA GLY A 270 17.27 1.76 -20.76
C GLY A 270 18.48 2.56 -21.23
N TYR A 271 18.42 3.06 -22.45
CA TYR A 271 19.49 3.87 -23.03
C TYR A 271 19.08 5.34 -23.06
N ALA A 272 19.90 6.19 -22.46
CA ALA A 272 19.71 7.64 -22.43
C ALA A 272 20.38 8.26 -23.66
N PHE A 273 19.58 8.80 -24.57
CA PHE A 273 20.06 9.20 -25.90
C PHE A 273 20.94 10.46 -25.88
N GLU A 274 20.71 11.40 -24.96
CA GLU A 274 21.49 12.66 -24.93
C GLU A 274 22.76 12.59 -24.08
N SER A 275 22.76 11.73 -23.06
CA SER A 275 23.95 11.44 -22.26
C SER A 275 24.75 10.25 -22.81
N GLU A 276 24.27 9.63 -23.89
CA GLU A 276 24.86 8.47 -24.59
C GLU A 276 25.23 7.27 -23.69
N CYS A 277 24.50 7.08 -22.59
CA CYS A 277 24.84 6.08 -21.58
C CYS A 277 23.68 5.14 -21.24
N TRP A 278 24.04 3.94 -20.77
CA TRP A 278 23.07 2.99 -20.25
C TRP A 278 22.70 3.36 -18.82
N ARG A 279 21.40 3.39 -18.53
CA ARG A 279 20.85 3.46 -17.18
C ARG A 279 20.35 2.07 -16.82
N TYR A 280 20.66 1.58 -15.63
CA TYR A 280 20.20 0.27 -15.19
C TYR A 280 20.12 0.14 -13.67
N SER A 281 19.31 -0.81 -13.21
CA SER A 281 19.34 -1.28 -11.83
C SER A 281 19.06 -2.77 -11.74
N LEU A 282 19.73 -3.44 -10.81
CA LEU A 282 19.57 -4.85 -10.52
C LEU A 282 19.47 -5.02 -9.00
N GLY A 283 18.37 -5.59 -8.54
CA GLY A 283 18.11 -5.72 -7.11
C GLY A 283 17.51 -7.04 -6.70
N LEU A 284 17.72 -7.37 -5.43
CA LEU A 284 17.30 -8.60 -4.78
C LEU A 284 16.81 -8.27 -3.38
N GLU A 285 15.69 -8.87 -2.98
CA GLU A 285 15.12 -8.82 -1.64
C GLU A 285 14.82 -10.23 -1.14
N GLN A 286 15.18 -10.51 0.11
CA GLN A 286 14.87 -11.75 0.80
C GLN A 286 13.96 -11.43 2.00
N THR A 287 12.73 -11.98 1.97
CA THR A 287 11.84 -11.94 3.12
C THR A 287 12.33 -12.95 4.17
N LEU A 288 12.67 -12.47 5.35
CA LEU A 288 13.14 -13.29 6.48
C LEU A 288 11.99 -13.72 7.39
N TRP A 289 10.97 -12.85 7.55
CA TRP A 289 9.82 -13.11 8.42
C TRP A 289 8.55 -12.49 7.83
N ARG A 290 7.40 -13.18 7.93
CA ARG A 290 6.14 -12.73 7.27
C ARG A 290 5.12 -12.07 8.19
N LYS A 291 4.86 -12.65 9.37
CA LYS A 291 3.83 -12.13 10.30
C LYS A 291 4.09 -10.66 10.70
N LYS A 292 5.37 -10.30 10.81
CA LYS A 292 5.86 -8.93 10.89
C LYS A 292 6.94 -8.82 9.82
N PRO A 293 6.61 -8.31 8.62
CA PRO A 293 7.51 -8.35 7.47
C PRO A 293 8.89 -7.83 7.85
N LEU A 294 9.89 -8.70 7.76
CA LEU A 294 11.30 -8.36 7.88
C LEU A 294 11.98 -8.77 6.58
N VAL A 295 12.51 -7.80 5.85
CA VAL A 295 13.08 -7.98 4.53
C VAL A 295 14.50 -7.43 4.55
N ILE A 296 15.44 -8.19 4.01
CA ILE A 296 16.79 -7.70 3.71
C ILE A 296 16.93 -7.63 2.19
N GLY A 297 17.52 -6.57 1.67
CA GLY A 297 17.69 -6.44 0.23
C GLY A 297 18.90 -5.60 -0.14
N GLY A 298 19.18 -5.59 -1.43
CA GLY A 298 20.19 -4.73 -2.01
C GLY A 298 19.88 -4.43 -3.47
N GLU A 299 20.45 -3.33 -3.95
CA GLU A 299 20.31 -2.89 -5.33
C GLU A 299 21.65 -2.32 -5.81
N PHE A 300 22.08 -2.73 -6.99
CA PHE A 300 23.19 -2.14 -7.74
C PHE A 300 22.65 -1.37 -8.93
N TYR A 301 23.17 -0.18 -9.21
CA TYR A 301 22.62 0.69 -10.24
C TYR A 301 23.65 1.65 -10.83
N GLN A 302 23.36 2.09 -12.06
CA GLN A 302 23.84 3.33 -12.65
C GLN A 302 22.62 4.13 -13.10
N ARG A 303 22.34 5.26 -12.45
CA ARG A 303 21.10 6.02 -12.65
C ARG A 303 21.32 7.53 -12.68
N LEU A 304 20.37 8.23 -13.29
CA LEU A 304 20.23 9.67 -13.14
C LEU A 304 19.46 9.98 -11.84
N ALA A 305 20.19 10.36 -10.80
CA ALA A 305 19.67 10.62 -9.46
C ALA A 305 19.28 12.09 -9.29
N SER A 306 18.37 12.36 -8.34
CA SER A 306 17.92 13.71 -7.99
C SER A 306 17.23 13.70 -6.63
N GLU A 307 17.55 14.67 -5.78
CA GLU A 307 16.97 14.82 -4.42
C GLU A 307 15.60 15.57 -4.44
N ASP A 308 15.05 15.85 -5.63
CA ASP A 308 13.84 16.66 -5.82
C ASP A 308 12.52 15.87 -5.91
N ASP A 309 12.50 14.58 -5.56
CA ASP A 309 11.27 13.75 -5.60
C ASP A 309 10.16 14.29 -4.68
N TRP A 310 10.52 15.04 -3.63
CA TRP A 310 9.56 15.68 -2.73
C TRP A 310 8.92 16.96 -3.31
N ILE A 311 9.50 17.50 -4.39
CA ILE A 311 9.03 18.67 -5.15
C ILE A 311 8.16 18.21 -6.32
N ILE A 312 8.67 17.27 -7.12
CA ILE A 312 7.99 16.76 -8.32
C ILE A 312 8.42 15.32 -8.63
N SER A 313 7.46 14.48 -9.06
CA SER A 313 7.78 13.10 -9.47
C SER A 313 8.51 13.08 -10.81
N ALA A 314 9.33 12.04 -11.06
CA ALA A 314 10.02 11.87 -12.35
C ALA A 314 9.04 11.84 -13.53
N LYS A 315 7.91 11.16 -13.36
CA LYS A 315 6.88 11.01 -14.40
C LYS A 315 6.22 12.34 -14.74
N GLU A 316 5.83 13.09 -13.72
CA GLU A 316 5.25 14.41 -13.92
C GLU A 316 6.26 15.38 -14.54
N ASN A 317 7.52 15.34 -14.09
CA ASN A 317 8.59 16.13 -14.67
C ASN A 317 8.85 15.80 -16.15
N THR A 318 8.73 14.54 -16.55
CA THR A 318 8.80 14.12 -17.95
C THR A 318 7.70 14.77 -18.81
N LEU A 319 6.48 14.89 -18.29
CA LEU A 319 5.40 15.61 -18.99
C LEU A 319 5.75 17.09 -19.17
N PHE A 320 6.28 17.75 -18.14
CA PHE A 320 6.69 19.16 -18.25
C PHE A 320 7.84 19.36 -19.23
N ALA A 321 8.80 18.44 -19.25
CA ALA A 321 9.94 18.52 -20.16
C ALA A 321 9.46 18.36 -21.62
N LEU A 322 8.60 17.37 -21.88
CA LEU A 322 8.05 17.12 -23.22
C LEU A 322 7.08 18.20 -23.70
N LEU A 323 6.26 18.75 -22.81
CA LEU A 323 5.17 19.64 -23.21
C LEU A 323 5.58 21.12 -23.19
N ALA A 324 6.39 21.55 -22.22
CA ALA A 324 6.55 22.98 -21.90
C ALA A 324 8.00 23.47 -21.81
N THR A 325 8.98 22.64 -22.17
CA THR A 325 10.41 22.90 -21.95
C THR A 325 10.67 23.31 -20.49
N GLU A 326 10.04 22.60 -19.55
CA GLU A 326 10.22 22.81 -18.11
C GLU A 326 10.77 21.55 -17.46
N ASP A 327 11.79 21.71 -16.63
CA ASP A 327 12.39 20.62 -15.90
C ASP A 327 12.81 21.11 -14.50
N PHE A 328 12.08 20.62 -13.50
CA PHE A 328 12.13 21.05 -12.12
C PHE A 328 12.97 20.11 -11.24
N ARG A 329 13.86 19.31 -11.82
CA ARG A 329 14.76 18.44 -11.03
C ARG A 329 16.20 18.75 -11.31
N ASP A 330 17.07 18.80 -10.30
CA ASP A 330 18.52 18.82 -10.49
C ASP A 330 19.07 17.41 -10.45
N TYR A 331 19.98 17.12 -11.39
CA TYR A 331 20.39 15.75 -11.69
C TYR A 331 21.88 15.54 -11.49
N TYR A 332 22.26 14.36 -11.03
CA TYR A 332 23.63 13.89 -11.05
C TYR A 332 23.63 12.41 -11.39
N GLU A 333 24.71 11.91 -11.97
CA GLU A 333 24.86 10.47 -12.13
C GLU A 333 25.21 9.86 -10.78
N ALA A 334 24.58 8.73 -10.45
CA ALA A 334 24.94 7.91 -9.31
C ALA A 334 25.19 6.48 -9.77
N GLU A 335 26.40 5.98 -9.52
CA GLU A 335 26.81 4.61 -9.80
C GLU A 335 27.26 3.94 -8.50
N GLY A 336 26.70 2.78 -8.19
CA GLY A 336 27.04 2.06 -6.98
C GLY A 336 25.91 1.18 -6.50
N GLY A 337 25.74 1.09 -5.18
CA GLY A 337 24.71 0.22 -4.62
C GLY A 337 24.23 0.57 -3.24
N THR A 338 23.16 -0.11 -2.85
CA THR A 338 22.53 -0.02 -1.55
C THR A 338 22.33 -1.39 -0.96
N ALA A 339 22.44 -1.49 0.36
CA ALA A 339 21.96 -2.62 1.14
C ALA A 339 20.99 -2.08 2.20
N TYR A 340 19.87 -2.76 2.40
CA TYR A 340 18.85 -2.27 3.32
C TYR A 340 18.11 -3.38 4.05
N LEU A 341 17.54 -3.01 5.18
CA LEU A 341 16.67 -3.81 6.02
C LEU A 341 15.36 -3.04 6.20
N ASN A 342 14.25 -3.69 5.84
CA ASN A 342 12.90 -3.18 5.98
C ASN A 342 12.15 -4.01 7.02
N PHE A 343 11.57 -3.35 8.01
CA PHE A 343 10.84 -4.00 9.09
C PHE A 343 9.48 -3.33 9.31
N LYS A 344 8.41 -4.13 9.26
CA LYS A 344 7.03 -3.70 9.45
C LYS A 344 6.45 -4.37 10.71
N PRO A 345 6.68 -3.81 11.91
CA PRO A 345 6.21 -4.43 13.16
C PRO A 345 4.70 -4.40 13.34
N VAL A 346 4.02 -3.43 12.71
CA VAL A 346 2.57 -3.22 12.67
C VAL A 346 2.17 -2.63 11.31
N ASP A 347 0.91 -2.73 10.91
CA ASP A 347 0.47 -2.47 9.53
C ASP A 347 0.66 -1.03 9.03
N ASN A 348 0.73 -0.07 9.93
CA ASN A 348 0.86 1.35 9.63
C ASN A 348 2.28 1.89 9.87
N LEU A 349 3.25 1.07 10.28
CA LEU A 349 4.59 1.53 10.65
C LEU A 349 5.66 0.69 9.95
N THR A 350 6.52 1.37 9.19
CA THR A 350 7.68 0.78 8.51
C THR A 350 8.95 1.43 9.04
N PHE A 351 9.91 0.61 9.43
CA PHE A 351 11.29 0.98 9.74
C PHE A 351 12.16 0.56 8.57
N GLU A 352 13.06 1.44 8.14
CA GLU A 352 14.02 1.15 7.10
C GLU A 352 15.42 1.55 7.57
N THR A 353 16.38 0.64 7.46
CA THR A 353 17.80 0.96 7.62
C THR A 353 18.49 0.70 6.30
N ARG A 354 19.17 1.69 5.73
CA ARG A 354 19.84 1.56 4.43
C ARG A 354 21.27 2.08 4.51
N PHE A 355 22.22 1.25 4.09
CA PHE A 355 23.57 1.67 3.74
C PHE A 355 23.65 1.92 2.24
N ARG A 356 24.24 3.03 1.83
CA ARG A 356 24.44 3.43 0.44
C ARG A 356 25.92 3.71 0.22
N SER A 357 26.45 3.27 -0.91
CA SER A 357 27.79 3.60 -1.38
C SER A 357 27.71 3.87 -2.86
N GLU A 358 27.92 5.11 -3.28
CA GLU A 358 27.82 5.53 -4.67
C GLU A 358 28.90 6.53 -5.05
N GLU A 359 29.46 6.37 -6.24
CA GLU A 359 30.23 7.40 -6.94
C GLU A 359 29.26 8.30 -7.69
N THR A 360 29.54 9.60 -7.69
CA THR A 360 28.72 10.60 -8.38
C THR A 360 29.51 11.28 -9.48
N ASN A 361 28.85 11.53 -10.62
CA ASN A 361 29.41 12.30 -11.72
C ASN A 361 28.52 13.48 -12.11
N TRP A 362 29.16 14.55 -12.57
CA TRP A 362 28.44 15.71 -13.09
C TRP A 362 27.97 15.46 -14.51
N LEU A 363 26.71 15.79 -14.78
CA LEU A 363 26.14 15.76 -16.13
C LEU A 363 25.65 17.15 -16.54
N SER A 364 25.96 17.51 -17.79
CA SER A 364 25.52 18.77 -18.38
C SER A 364 24.08 18.63 -18.90
N ALA A 365 23.29 19.69 -18.69
CA ALA A 365 21.97 19.78 -19.31
C ALA A 365 22.12 20.18 -20.79
N GLN A 366 21.18 19.73 -21.62
CA GLN A 366 21.03 20.05 -23.04
C GLN A 366 19.95 21.13 -23.21
N PRO A 367 20.32 22.42 -23.38
CA PRO A 367 19.36 23.52 -23.39
C PRO A 367 18.39 23.52 -24.57
N HIS A 368 18.79 22.89 -25.67
CA HIS A 368 18.11 22.90 -26.97
C HIS A 368 17.29 21.64 -27.25
N LEU A 369 17.02 20.82 -26.23
CA LEU A 369 16.19 19.64 -26.37
C LEU A 369 14.77 19.99 -26.86
N TRP A 370 14.22 19.10 -27.69
CA TRP A 370 12.91 19.28 -28.30
C TRP A 370 11.77 19.19 -27.28
N SER A 371 10.72 19.99 -27.47
CA SER A 371 9.45 19.85 -26.76
C SER A 371 8.29 20.25 -27.67
N LEU A 372 7.07 19.82 -27.31
CA LEU A 372 5.88 19.96 -28.14
C LEU A 372 5.35 21.40 -28.18
N PHE A 373 5.31 22.10 -27.03
CA PHE A 373 4.76 23.46 -26.93
C PHE A 373 5.73 24.49 -26.32
N GLY A 374 7.03 24.16 -26.18
CA GLY A 374 8.02 25.06 -25.59
C GLY A 374 8.46 26.23 -26.48
N GLY A 375 8.20 26.18 -27.79
CA GLY A 375 8.58 27.23 -28.73
C GLY A 375 10.10 27.52 -28.70
N ASN A 376 10.47 28.78 -28.46
CA ASN A 376 11.88 29.24 -28.40
C ASN A 376 12.50 29.16 -26.99
N LYS A 377 11.79 28.58 -26.03
CA LYS A 377 12.28 28.45 -24.66
C LYS A 377 13.43 27.44 -24.61
N LEU A 378 14.40 27.71 -23.74
CA LEU A 378 15.54 26.82 -23.51
C LEU A 378 15.43 26.16 -22.15
N PHE A 379 15.85 24.90 -22.05
CA PHE A 379 16.00 24.25 -20.75
C PHE A 379 17.09 24.96 -19.93
N ARG A 380 16.84 25.06 -18.62
CA ARG A 380 17.81 25.62 -17.68
C ARG A 380 19.07 24.76 -17.58
N LYS A 381 20.19 25.36 -17.19
CA LYS A 381 21.40 24.60 -16.84
C LYS A 381 21.15 23.74 -15.61
N ASN A 382 21.89 22.64 -15.49
CA ASN A 382 21.83 21.79 -14.31
C ASN A 382 22.36 22.53 -13.07
N PHE A 383 21.70 22.39 -11.91
CA PHE A 383 22.00 23.12 -10.67
C PHE A 383 22.02 24.66 -10.82
N SER A 384 21.28 25.21 -11.79
CA SER A 384 21.26 26.66 -12.05
C SER A 384 20.72 27.53 -10.90
N SER A 385 19.99 26.92 -9.95
CA SER A 385 19.50 27.60 -8.74
C SER A 385 20.59 27.83 -7.70
N ILE A 386 21.76 27.21 -7.87
CA ILE A 386 22.86 27.33 -6.92
C ILE A 386 23.93 28.26 -7.49
N THR A 387 24.28 29.30 -6.74
CA THR A 387 25.34 30.23 -7.11
C THR A 387 26.69 29.73 -6.64
N GLY A 388 27.68 29.68 -7.53
CA GLY A 388 29.09 29.42 -7.16
C GLY A 388 29.47 27.95 -6.99
N VAL A 389 28.60 27.00 -7.35
CA VAL A 389 28.94 25.57 -7.35
C VAL A 389 30.00 25.27 -8.39
N SER A 390 31.09 24.66 -7.94
CA SER A 390 32.06 24.06 -8.83
C SER A 390 31.57 22.67 -9.23
N ARG A 391 31.71 22.33 -10.50
CA ARG A 391 31.50 20.96 -11.03
C ARG A 391 32.20 19.91 -10.15
N ASN A 392 33.35 20.26 -9.59
CA ASN A 392 34.18 19.37 -8.76
C ASN A 392 33.53 18.98 -7.42
N GLU A 393 32.44 19.63 -6.98
CA GLU A 393 31.72 19.22 -5.76
C GLU A 393 30.78 18.02 -6.00
N ILE A 394 30.60 17.62 -7.27
CA ILE A 394 29.74 16.50 -7.67
C ILE A 394 30.50 15.50 -8.52
N ASP A 395 31.39 15.99 -9.40
CA ASP A 395 32.06 15.15 -10.40
C ASP A 395 33.16 14.28 -9.78
N THR A 396 33.06 12.97 -9.98
CA THR A 396 34.00 11.98 -9.44
C THR A 396 34.14 12.06 -7.91
N THR A 397 33.01 12.19 -7.21
CA THR A 397 33.00 12.17 -5.72
C THR A 397 32.34 10.90 -5.18
N SER A 398 32.82 10.38 -4.07
CA SER A 398 32.26 9.20 -3.39
C SER A 398 31.36 9.60 -2.22
N ASN A 399 30.12 9.14 -2.22
CA ASN A 399 29.19 9.30 -1.11
C ASN A 399 28.80 7.95 -0.52
N ALA A 400 29.19 7.72 0.73
CA ALA A 400 28.84 6.53 1.47
C ALA A 400 28.13 6.91 2.77
N SER A 401 26.86 6.49 2.91
CA SER A 401 26.01 6.91 4.02
C SER A 401 25.17 5.77 4.60
N LEU A 402 24.98 5.81 5.92
CA LEU A 402 24.01 5.00 6.66
C LEU A 402 22.78 5.85 6.96
N SER A 403 21.61 5.35 6.60
CA SER A 403 20.33 6.01 6.84
C SER A 403 19.37 5.13 7.62
N VAL A 404 18.61 5.75 8.52
CA VAL A 404 17.52 5.14 9.28
C VAL A 404 16.27 5.97 9.05
N GLY A 405 15.24 5.32 8.51
CA GLY A 405 13.95 5.90 8.15
C GLY A 405 12.80 5.28 8.95
N LEU A 406 11.81 6.11 9.22
CA LEU A 406 10.52 5.75 9.80
C LEU A 406 9.42 6.24 8.89
N ASN A 407 8.43 5.41 8.62
CA ASN A 407 7.23 5.80 7.90
C ASN A 407 6.01 5.28 8.67
N TRP A 408 5.18 6.20 9.15
CA TRP A 408 3.93 5.92 9.81
C TRP A 408 2.77 6.46 8.99
N ASN A 409 1.95 5.58 8.43
CA ASN A 409 0.84 5.97 7.58
C ASN A 409 -0.47 5.32 8.02
N THR A 410 -1.44 6.15 8.37
CA THR A 410 -2.81 5.76 8.74
C THR A 410 -3.84 6.16 7.68
N VAL A 411 -3.39 6.84 6.63
CA VAL A 411 -4.22 7.23 5.48
C VAL A 411 -4.39 6.00 4.58
N ASP A 412 -5.60 5.80 4.08
CA ASP A 412 -5.87 4.78 3.06
C ASP A 412 -5.18 5.20 1.74
N PRO A 413 -4.23 4.41 1.21
CA PRO A 413 -3.55 4.76 -0.03
C PRO A 413 -4.47 4.79 -1.26
N GLU A 414 -5.57 4.04 -1.26
CA GLU A 414 -6.51 3.95 -2.39
C GLU A 414 -7.53 5.09 -2.36
N ASP A 415 -7.95 5.50 -1.17
CA ASP A 415 -8.80 6.68 -0.98
C ASP A 415 -8.29 7.56 0.19
N PRO A 416 -7.28 8.41 -0.07
CA PRO A 416 -6.68 9.28 0.94
C PRO A 416 -7.65 10.27 1.58
N PHE A 417 -8.81 10.51 0.94
CA PHE A 417 -9.80 11.51 1.36
C PHE A 417 -11.03 10.89 2.05
N SER A 418 -11.09 9.55 2.15
CA SER A 418 -12.18 8.80 2.79
C SER A 418 -12.39 9.20 4.25
N HIS A 419 -11.30 9.33 5.01
CA HIS A 419 -11.31 9.59 6.44
C HIS A 419 -10.15 10.46 6.90
N SER A 420 -10.18 10.92 8.15
CA SER A 420 -9.07 11.70 8.71
C SER A 420 -7.91 10.78 9.08
N GLY A 421 -6.72 11.05 8.55
CA GLY A 421 -5.52 10.26 8.78
C GLY A 421 -4.27 11.12 8.96
N TRP A 422 -3.17 10.45 9.29
CA TRP A 422 -1.84 11.00 9.38
C TRP A 422 -0.89 10.17 8.52
N HIS A 423 0.01 10.86 7.82
CA HIS A 423 1.19 10.26 7.21
C HIS A 423 2.41 11.03 7.70
N CYS A 424 3.23 10.37 8.51
CA CYS A 424 4.48 10.91 9.04
C CYS A 424 5.65 10.09 8.51
N ASP A 425 6.70 10.75 8.10
CA ASP A 425 7.94 10.13 7.67
C ASP A 425 9.13 10.89 8.26
N GLY A 426 10.23 10.19 8.53
CA GLY A 426 11.43 10.83 9.01
C GLY A 426 12.65 9.98 8.78
N THR A 427 13.73 10.60 8.35
CA THR A 427 14.98 9.95 7.99
C THR A 427 16.15 10.67 8.63
N ILE A 428 17.08 9.92 9.18
CA ILE A 428 18.39 10.40 9.61
C ILE A 428 19.43 9.68 8.74
N GLU A 429 20.28 10.45 8.08
CA GLU A 429 21.36 10.00 7.20
C GLU A 429 22.70 10.47 7.78
N TRP A 430 23.67 9.57 7.86
CA TRP A 430 25.00 9.83 8.37
C TRP A 430 26.04 9.35 7.36
N SER A 431 26.90 10.27 6.92
CA SER A 431 28.07 10.01 6.09
C SER A 431 29.34 10.30 6.88
N HIS A 432 30.38 9.51 6.66
CA HIS A 432 31.68 9.69 7.30
C HIS A 432 32.80 9.14 6.40
N PRO A 433 34.02 9.70 6.44
CA PRO A 433 35.15 9.19 5.67
C PRO A 433 35.50 7.72 5.93
N ASP A 434 35.23 7.21 7.13
CA ASP A 434 35.43 5.79 7.46
C ASP A 434 34.53 4.83 6.65
N PHE A 435 33.46 5.35 6.04
CA PHE A 435 32.62 4.59 5.11
C PHE A 435 33.14 4.62 3.67
N GLY A 436 34.25 5.33 3.40
CA GLY A 436 34.77 5.58 2.06
C GLY A 436 34.11 6.78 1.37
N SER A 437 33.55 7.72 2.14
CA SER A 437 32.94 8.94 1.60
C SER A 437 33.89 10.14 1.60
N ASP A 438 33.80 10.98 0.57
CA ASP A 438 34.42 12.30 0.54
C ASP A 438 33.69 13.35 1.41
N PHE A 439 32.53 12.98 1.97
CA PHE A 439 31.66 13.87 2.73
C PHE A 439 31.48 13.39 4.17
N ASP A 440 31.46 14.34 5.12
CA ASP A 440 31.22 14.08 6.54
C ASP A 440 30.04 14.94 7.01
N TYR A 441 28.85 14.34 7.04
CA TYR A 441 27.63 15.04 7.40
C TYR A 441 26.60 14.17 8.10
N ARG A 442 25.69 14.84 8.81
CA ARG A 442 24.49 14.26 9.39
C ARG A 442 23.29 15.04 8.89
N ARG A 443 22.49 14.43 8.03
CA ARG A 443 21.29 15.01 7.44
C ARG A 443 20.06 14.38 8.08
N TYR A 444 19.07 15.18 8.40
CA TYR A 444 17.80 14.71 8.95
C TYR A 444 16.65 15.40 8.25
N THR A 445 15.62 14.63 7.91
CA THR A 445 14.37 15.11 7.32
C THR A 445 13.20 14.52 8.10
N MET A 446 12.17 15.31 8.33
CA MET A 446 10.93 14.91 8.97
C MET A 446 9.77 15.56 8.23
N SER A 447 8.76 14.78 7.90
CA SER A 447 7.54 15.24 7.24
C SER A 447 6.34 14.69 8.00
N ALA A 448 5.31 15.53 8.15
CA ALA A 448 4.05 15.17 8.77
C ALA A 448 2.91 15.76 7.96
N ARG A 449 2.03 14.88 7.48
CA ARG A 449 0.82 15.23 6.74
C ARG A 449 -0.41 14.88 7.57
N ARG A 450 -1.33 15.82 7.70
CA ARG A 450 -2.64 15.63 8.32
C ARG A 450 -3.73 15.79 7.28
N TYR A 451 -4.49 14.71 7.09
CA TYR A 451 -5.76 14.70 6.40
C TYR A 451 -6.86 14.85 7.44
N GLN A 452 -7.55 15.99 7.48
CA GLN A 452 -8.59 16.27 8.46
C GLN A 452 -9.92 16.57 7.77
N LYS A 453 -10.80 15.57 7.77
CA LYS A 453 -12.18 15.74 7.31
C LYS A 453 -12.87 16.76 8.23
N VAL A 454 -13.43 17.80 7.63
CA VAL A 454 -14.21 18.83 8.34
C VAL A 454 -15.70 18.50 8.23
N HIS A 455 -16.15 18.14 7.02
CA HIS A 455 -17.46 17.52 6.78
C HIS A 455 -17.42 16.68 5.48
N ARG A 456 -18.59 16.27 4.96
CA ARG A 456 -18.69 15.37 3.79
C ARG A 456 -18.12 15.91 2.47
N HIS A 457 -17.88 17.22 2.36
CA HIS A 457 -17.44 17.89 1.12
C HIS A 457 -16.29 18.88 1.39
N ALA A 458 -15.66 18.81 2.57
CA ALA A 458 -14.54 19.66 2.88
C ALA A 458 -13.50 18.93 3.73
N MET A 459 -12.24 19.16 3.39
CA MET A 459 -11.10 18.60 4.06
C MET A 459 -10.02 19.66 4.25
N LEU A 460 -9.43 19.68 5.43
CA LEU A 460 -8.23 20.43 5.72
C LEU A 460 -7.02 19.49 5.55
N LEU A 461 -6.11 19.87 4.68
CA LEU A 461 -4.84 19.19 4.45
C LEU A 461 -3.72 20.05 5.02
N LEU A 462 -2.89 19.49 5.90
CA LEU A 462 -1.73 20.16 6.45
C LEU A 462 -0.50 19.31 6.13
N ARG A 463 0.57 19.92 5.62
CA ARG A 463 1.86 19.27 5.38
C ARG A 463 2.95 20.11 6.02
N GLY A 464 3.59 19.57 7.05
CA GLY A 464 4.78 20.15 7.66
C GLY A 464 6.03 19.39 7.23
N ILE A 465 7.11 20.09 6.90
CA ILE A 465 8.42 19.49 6.63
C ILE A 465 9.47 20.26 7.42
N PHE A 466 10.39 19.51 8.01
CA PHE A 466 11.58 20.02 8.64
C PHE A 466 12.79 19.27 8.09
N GLY A 467 13.82 19.98 7.69
CA GLY A 467 15.06 19.38 7.23
C GLY A 467 16.26 20.14 7.76
N GLY A 468 17.33 19.42 8.09
CA GLY A 468 18.58 20.01 8.51
C GLY A 468 19.76 19.12 8.19
N SER A 469 20.93 19.73 8.09
CA SER A 469 22.19 19.02 7.99
C SER A 469 23.24 19.73 8.81
N ASP A 470 24.10 18.94 9.44
CA ASP A 470 25.31 19.37 10.12
C ASP A 470 26.52 18.72 9.42
N GLY A 471 27.67 19.40 9.41
CA GLY A 471 28.88 18.94 8.72
C GLY A 471 28.98 19.37 7.24
N TYR A 472 29.91 18.76 6.52
CA TYR A 472 30.18 19.03 5.11
C TYR A 472 29.35 18.09 4.22
N MET A 473 28.19 18.58 3.79
CA MET A 473 27.25 17.85 2.95
C MET A 473 27.44 18.21 1.47
N PRO A 474 27.30 17.25 0.53
CA PRO A 474 27.36 17.55 -0.90
C PRO A 474 26.26 18.51 -1.33
N VAL A 475 26.56 19.31 -2.35
CA VAL A 475 25.67 20.37 -2.82
C VAL A 475 24.33 19.85 -3.35
N TYR A 476 24.32 18.66 -3.97
CA TYR A 476 23.09 18.05 -4.48
C TYR A 476 22.12 17.60 -3.38
N LYS A 477 22.55 17.51 -2.12
CA LYS A 477 21.71 17.19 -0.95
C LYS A 477 21.17 18.42 -0.21
N GLN A 478 21.52 19.64 -0.66
CA GLN A 478 21.01 20.87 -0.06
C GLN A 478 19.49 21.00 -0.22
N PHE A 479 18.90 21.80 0.67
CA PHE A 479 17.47 22.03 0.69
C PHE A 479 17.11 23.30 -0.06
N PHE A 480 15.91 23.31 -0.63
CA PHE A 480 15.40 24.44 -1.40
C PHE A 480 13.99 24.80 -0.96
N LEU A 481 13.67 26.10 -0.97
CA LEU A 481 12.31 26.61 -0.81
C LEU A 481 11.94 27.55 -1.95
N GLY A 482 10.73 27.37 -2.46
CA GLY A 482 10.10 28.26 -3.43
C GLY A 482 9.58 27.51 -4.66
N GLY A 483 8.38 27.90 -5.10
CA GLY A 483 7.70 27.36 -6.26
C GLY A 483 6.90 26.09 -5.96
N ILE A 484 6.74 25.27 -7.00
CA ILE A 484 5.95 24.03 -6.98
C ILE A 484 6.43 23.08 -5.88
N GLY A 485 5.51 22.36 -5.23
CA GLY A 485 5.83 21.38 -4.18
C GLY A 485 6.39 21.96 -2.86
N SER A 486 6.63 23.29 -2.79
CA SER A 486 7.17 23.99 -1.62
C SER A 486 6.35 25.24 -1.27
N LEU A 487 6.80 26.45 -1.59
CA LEU A 487 6.09 27.72 -1.33
C LEU A 487 5.56 28.29 -2.65
N HIS A 488 4.26 28.15 -2.90
CA HIS A 488 3.66 28.36 -4.23
C HIS A 488 3.79 29.80 -4.74
N GLY A 489 3.80 30.81 -3.86
CA GLY A 489 3.92 32.22 -4.26
C GLY A 489 5.32 32.68 -4.65
N TYR A 490 6.34 31.83 -4.48
CA TYR A 490 7.75 32.16 -4.69
C TYR A 490 8.28 31.58 -6.01
N LYS A 491 9.44 32.07 -6.48
CA LYS A 491 10.09 31.48 -7.65
C LYS A 491 10.60 30.08 -7.31
N TYR A 492 10.65 29.23 -8.32
CA TYR A 492 11.17 27.87 -8.19
C TYR A 492 12.60 27.88 -7.65
N LYS A 493 12.85 27.16 -6.54
CA LYS A 493 14.13 27.10 -5.81
C LYS A 493 14.76 28.49 -5.58
N GLU A 494 13.94 29.49 -5.21
CA GLU A 494 14.41 30.86 -4.94
C GLU A 494 15.40 30.93 -3.78
N TYR A 495 15.21 30.06 -2.78
CA TYR A 495 16.04 30.01 -1.59
C TYR A 495 16.67 28.63 -1.41
N MET A 496 17.87 28.63 -0.85
CA MET A 496 18.69 27.46 -0.61
C MET A 496 19.28 27.50 0.79
N GLY A 497 19.44 26.33 1.41
CA GLY A 497 19.97 26.25 2.76
C GLY A 497 20.35 24.84 3.21
N THR A 498 21.04 24.77 4.34
CA THR A 498 21.36 23.53 5.05
C THR A 498 20.29 23.17 6.08
N ARG A 499 19.43 24.12 6.48
CA ARG A 499 18.30 23.87 7.39
C ARG A 499 17.06 24.66 6.98
N PHE A 500 15.91 24.02 7.00
CA PHE A 500 14.64 24.62 6.64
C PHE A 500 13.47 24.02 7.40
N TRP A 501 12.38 24.75 7.44
CA TRP A 501 11.06 24.21 7.75
C TRP A 501 10.01 24.86 6.86
N MET A 502 8.91 24.16 6.62
CA MET A 502 7.75 24.67 5.91
C MET A 502 6.46 24.02 6.39
N VAL A 503 5.35 24.75 6.23
CA VAL A 503 4.00 24.24 6.40
C VAL A 503 3.16 24.68 5.22
N ASN A 504 2.53 23.74 4.53
CA ASN A 504 1.46 23.99 3.58
C ASN A 504 0.12 23.66 4.22
N THR A 505 -0.85 24.55 4.02
CA THR A 505 -2.23 24.35 4.42
C THR A 505 -3.11 24.45 3.18
N GLU A 506 -3.91 23.41 2.93
CA GLU A 506 -4.96 23.45 1.92
C GLU A 506 -6.32 23.21 2.54
N TYR A 507 -7.24 24.14 2.33
CA TYR A 507 -8.64 23.92 2.63
C TYR A 507 -9.37 23.56 1.34
N ARG A 508 -9.64 22.26 1.16
CA ARG A 508 -10.27 21.68 -0.02
C ARG A 508 -11.78 21.62 0.16
N ILE A 509 -12.50 22.03 -0.89
CA ILE A 509 -13.95 21.99 -0.99
C ILE A 509 -14.32 21.22 -2.27
N ASP A 510 -15.13 20.18 -2.10
CA ASP A 510 -15.65 19.36 -3.19
C ASP A 510 -17.04 19.86 -3.60
N PHE A 511 -17.27 20.11 -4.88
CA PHE A 511 -18.58 20.54 -5.36
C PHE A 511 -19.47 19.33 -5.63
N PRO A 512 -20.65 19.21 -4.98
CA PRO A 512 -21.53 18.06 -5.19
C PRO A 512 -21.93 17.89 -6.66
N ARG A 513 -21.94 16.65 -7.15
CA ARG A 513 -22.31 16.28 -8.53
C ARG A 513 -21.41 16.91 -9.60
N SER A 514 -20.15 17.20 -9.27
CA SER A 514 -19.15 17.71 -10.19
C SER A 514 -17.79 17.11 -9.87
N ASP A 515 -16.93 16.98 -10.88
CA ASP A 515 -15.51 16.61 -10.71
C ASP A 515 -14.64 17.83 -10.37
N LEU A 516 -15.26 19.01 -10.22
CA LEU A 516 -14.58 20.23 -9.83
C LEU A 516 -14.36 20.24 -8.31
N ARG A 517 -13.15 20.59 -7.90
CA ARG A 517 -12.80 20.89 -6.50
C ARG A 517 -12.06 22.22 -6.44
N SER A 518 -12.17 22.91 -5.31
CA SER A 518 -11.43 24.15 -5.07
C SER A 518 -10.61 24.04 -3.79
N CYS A 519 -9.44 24.67 -3.77
CA CYS A 519 -8.62 24.78 -2.58
C CYS A 519 -8.26 26.23 -2.29
N ILE A 520 -8.27 26.60 -1.01
CA ILE A 520 -7.54 27.77 -0.52
C ILE A 520 -6.19 27.29 -0.01
N LEU A 521 -5.12 27.96 -0.43
CA LEU A 521 -3.74 27.61 -0.11
C LEU A 521 -3.15 28.65 0.82
N TRP A 522 -2.44 28.20 1.84
CA TRP A 522 -1.57 29.04 2.66
C TRP A 522 -0.27 28.31 2.93
N ASP A 523 0.83 28.95 2.54
CA ASP A 523 2.17 28.41 2.73
C ASP A 523 2.97 29.30 3.66
N VAL A 524 3.81 28.66 4.46
CA VAL A 524 4.80 29.33 5.30
C VAL A 524 6.08 28.51 5.30
N GLY A 525 7.24 29.15 5.33
CA GLY A 525 8.50 28.47 5.56
C GLY A 525 9.66 29.42 5.83
N GLN A 526 10.76 28.84 6.27
CA GLN A 526 12.00 29.53 6.57
C GLN A 526 13.17 28.62 6.21
N ILE A 527 14.26 29.20 5.71
CA ILE A 527 15.46 28.46 5.31
C ILE A 527 16.70 29.28 5.63
N THR A 528 17.76 28.60 6.05
CA THR A 528 19.02 29.23 6.46
C THR A 528 20.21 28.31 6.17
N ASN A 529 21.40 28.91 6.07
CA ASN A 529 22.69 28.21 6.05
C ASN A 529 23.32 28.09 7.45
N ASN A 530 22.74 28.76 8.45
CA ASN A 530 23.26 28.76 9.81
C ASN A 530 22.96 27.44 10.53
N ASN A 531 23.77 27.09 11.53
CA ASN A 531 23.56 25.92 12.41
C ASN A 531 22.30 26.01 13.29
N LYS A 532 21.59 27.13 13.29
CA LYS A 532 20.31 27.33 13.95
C LYS A 532 19.55 28.47 13.27
N PHE A 533 18.23 28.46 13.39
CA PHE A 533 17.42 29.62 13.01
C PHE A 533 17.70 30.79 13.97
N THR A 534 17.78 31.98 13.40
CA THR A 534 18.03 33.24 14.09
C THR A 534 16.91 34.23 13.79
N SER A 535 16.83 35.31 14.56
CA SER A 535 15.87 36.40 14.31
C SER A 535 16.10 37.13 12.98
N ASN A 536 17.24 36.92 12.35
CA ASN A 536 17.60 37.56 11.08
C ASN A 536 17.18 36.71 9.87
N ASP A 537 16.77 35.46 10.08
CA ASP A 537 16.29 34.60 9.01
C ASP A 537 14.81 34.92 8.74
N ASP A 538 14.50 35.44 7.55
CA ASP A 538 13.14 35.85 7.21
C ASP A 538 12.17 34.66 7.09
N ILE A 539 10.97 34.81 7.66
CA ILE A 539 9.86 33.88 7.41
C ILE A 539 9.14 34.29 6.12
N LYS A 540 8.96 33.32 5.24
CA LYS A 540 8.33 33.45 3.93
C LYS A 540 6.92 32.90 4.00
N HIS A 541 5.97 33.59 3.37
CA HIS A 541 4.56 33.19 3.38
C HIS A 541 3.88 33.53 2.05
N SER A 542 2.96 32.68 1.62
CA SER A 542 2.11 32.94 0.46
C SER A 542 0.67 32.51 0.71
N ILE A 543 -0.25 33.14 -0.03
CA ILE A 543 -1.65 32.76 -0.08
C ILE A 543 -2.05 32.50 -1.53
N GLY A 544 -2.95 31.55 -1.76
CA GLY A 544 -3.38 31.21 -3.10
C GLY A 544 -4.71 30.49 -3.16
N ILE A 545 -5.12 30.21 -4.38
CA ILE A 545 -6.28 29.39 -4.70
C ILE A 545 -5.86 28.33 -5.72
N ALA A 546 -6.52 27.17 -5.68
CA ALA A 546 -6.39 26.16 -6.71
C ALA A 546 -7.75 25.64 -7.15
N LEU A 547 -7.84 25.24 -8.40
CA LEU A 547 -8.95 24.50 -8.98
C LEU A 547 -8.42 23.14 -9.44
N LEU A 548 -9.17 22.10 -9.14
CA LEU A 548 -8.85 20.72 -9.50
C LEU A 548 -9.99 20.18 -10.36
N LEU A 549 -9.63 19.56 -11.48
CA LEU A 549 -10.54 18.93 -12.43
C LEU A 549 -10.25 17.43 -12.44
N GLY A 550 -11.16 16.66 -11.84
CA GLY A 550 -10.96 15.24 -11.58
C GLY A 550 -9.73 14.98 -10.71
N ASP A 551 -9.06 13.86 -10.96
CA ASP A 551 -7.87 13.44 -10.20
C ASP A 551 -6.55 13.73 -10.94
N ASN A 552 -6.62 14.32 -12.14
CA ASN A 552 -5.48 14.40 -13.06
C ASN A 552 -4.98 15.83 -13.36
N LEU A 553 -5.73 16.87 -12.99
CA LEU A 553 -5.33 18.24 -13.30
C LEU A 553 -5.62 19.18 -12.14
N ARG A 554 -4.58 19.88 -11.69
CA ARG A 554 -4.70 20.99 -10.74
C ARG A 554 -4.03 22.23 -11.33
N VAL A 555 -4.74 23.35 -11.26
CA VAL A 555 -4.22 24.68 -11.59
C VAL A 555 -4.29 25.53 -10.34
N SER A 556 -3.19 26.21 -10.01
CA SER A 556 -3.11 27.06 -8.82
C SER A 556 -2.52 28.41 -9.14
N MET A 557 -2.96 29.42 -8.39
CA MET A 557 -2.46 30.78 -8.43
C MET A 557 -2.17 31.22 -7.00
N SER A 558 -0.93 31.66 -6.74
CA SER A 558 -0.50 32.06 -5.40
C SER A 558 0.31 33.35 -5.43
N LYS A 559 0.15 34.18 -4.42
CA LYS A 559 0.87 35.44 -4.24
C LYS A 559 1.68 35.40 -2.95
N ARG A 560 2.94 35.81 -3.02
CA ARG A 560 3.79 36.02 -1.84
C ARG A 560 3.29 37.20 -1.01
N LEU A 561 3.44 37.12 0.31
CA LEU A 561 2.96 38.13 1.26
C LEU A 561 4.09 39.02 1.82
N ASP A 562 5.35 38.64 1.62
CA ASP A 562 6.47 39.50 1.92
C ASP A 562 6.58 40.62 0.87
N ARG A 563 6.82 41.86 1.33
CA ARG A 563 6.97 43.03 0.46
C ARG A 563 8.31 42.93 -0.27
N SER A 564 8.30 42.31 -1.44
CA SER A 564 9.42 42.23 -2.38
C SER A 564 9.11 43.03 -3.63
N TYR A 565 10.14 43.49 -4.34
CA TYR A 565 10.01 44.23 -5.61
C TYR A 565 9.34 43.41 -6.72
N ASN A 566 9.33 42.07 -6.61
CA ASN A 566 8.70 41.16 -7.56
C ASN A 566 7.68 40.28 -6.82
N ASP A 567 6.49 40.85 -6.57
CA ASP A 567 5.37 40.23 -5.85
C ASP A 567 4.26 39.71 -6.79
N GLU A 568 4.54 39.60 -8.09
CA GLU A 568 3.56 39.09 -9.06
C GLU A 568 3.06 37.69 -8.68
N PRO A 569 1.74 37.42 -8.82
CA PRO A 569 1.21 36.08 -8.61
C PRO A 569 1.88 35.03 -9.49
N ARG A 570 2.10 33.85 -8.92
CA ARG A 570 2.66 32.68 -9.60
C ARG A 570 1.57 31.68 -9.93
N PHE A 571 1.66 31.10 -11.11
CA PHE A 571 0.75 30.07 -11.59
C PHE A 571 1.48 28.75 -11.67
N HIS A 572 0.86 27.68 -11.17
CA HIS A 572 1.38 26.31 -11.27
C HIS A 572 0.30 25.39 -11.80
N VAL A 573 0.72 24.46 -12.65
CA VAL A 573 -0.08 23.33 -13.12
C VAL A 573 0.52 22.05 -12.54
N ARG A 574 -0.33 21.08 -12.19
CA ARG A 574 0.07 19.76 -11.71
C ARG A 574 -0.76 18.69 -12.41
N PHE A 575 -0.10 17.61 -12.82
CA PHE A 575 -0.75 16.43 -13.43
C PHE A 575 -0.81 15.25 -12.47
N ASP A 576 0.05 15.24 -11.46
CA ASP A 576 0.07 14.28 -10.38
C ASP A 576 0.02 15.06 -9.06
N HIS A 577 -1.04 14.87 -8.28
CA HIS A 577 -1.29 15.71 -7.11
C HIS A 577 -1.84 14.93 -5.91
N LEU A 578 -1.06 13.96 -5.45
CA LEU A 578 -1.19 13.45 -4.10
C LEU A 578 -0.52 14.44 -3.13
N PHE A 579 -1.21 14.78 -2.03
CA PHE A 579 -0.80 15.80 -1.07
C PHE A 579 0.26 15.27 -0.08
#